data_AF-A0AAV4UWD5-F1
#
_entry.id   AF-A0AAV4UWD5-F1
#
_cell.length_a   1.000
_cell.length_b   1.000
_cell.length_c   1.000
_cell.angle_alpha   90.00
_cell.angle_beta   90.00
_cell.angle_gamma   90.00
#
_symmetry.space_group_name_H-M   'P 1'
#
loop_
_entity.id
_entity.type
_entity.pdbx_description
1 polymer ?
#
loop_
_entity_poly.entity_id
_entity_poly.type
_entity_poly.pdbx_seq_one_letter_code
_entity_poly.pdbx_strand_id
1 'polypeptide(L)'
;MLKEDSTVLTGGQRLADHRNGTLSVAQAAKGDQGWYHCEVIGGQGEKAMGSLYVRVVERPVINPFIFGDELMEGMRTMVVCTVLAGESPINILWLKDSMPLLHSEHRDGVHVTNLGEFASSLTIPSVSRYHAGNYTCLVASGAAQASYTAIMNVKGKIMGCIIKQGGSLLIDVKCNAE
;
A
#
# COMPACT_ATOMS: atom_id res chain seq x y z
N MET A 1 4.90 23.84 25.20
CA MET A 1 6.10 23.50 24.38
C MET A 1 6.31 24.57 23.32
N LEU A 2 7.54 24.82 22.88
CA LEU A 2 7.86 25.86 21.89
C LEU A 2 8.72 25.30 20.76
N LYS A 3 8.48 25.75 19.52
CA LYS A 3 9.34 25.47 18.37
C LYS A 3 10.48 26.49 18.36
N GLU A 4 11.72 26.05 18.15
CA GLU A 4 12.93 26.87 18.32
C GLU A 4 13.01 28.07 17.33
N ASP A 5 12.26 28.03 16.23
CA ASP A 5 12.14 29.13 15.26
C ASP A 5 11.27 30.31 15.74
N SER A 6 11.03 30.41 17.05
CA SER A 6 10.34 31.53 17.72
C SER A 6 8.88 31.72 17.31
N THR A 7 8.30 30.78 16.57
CA THR A 7 6.85 30.75 16.40
C THR A 7 6.23 30.28 17.71
N VAL A 8 5.81 31.25 18.53
CA VAL A 8 4.76 30.98 19.53
C VAL A 8 3.65 30.28 18.73
N LEU A 9 3.33 29.04 19.10
CA LEU A 9 2.29 28.24 18.45
C LEU A 9 0.91 28.80 18.85
N THR A 10 0.72 30.11 18.67
CA THR A 10 -0.52 30.84 18.90
C THR A 10 -1.40 30.68 17.67
N GLY A 11 -2.43 29.86 17.82
CA GLY A 11 -3.73 30.13 17.20
C GLY A 11 -3.95 29.62 15.79
N GLY A 12 -3.77 28.31 15.57
CA GLY A 12 -4.38 27.62 14.44
C GLY A 12 -5.06 26.34 14.90
N GLN A 13 -6.19 25.97 14.29
CA GLN A 13 -6.96 24.72 14.55
C GLN A 13 -6.12 23.42 14.49
N ARG A 14 -4.86 23.51 14.05
CA ARG A 14 -3.94 22.41 13.79
C ARG A 14 -2.98 22.10 14.94
N LEU A 15 -2.68 23.07 15.81
CA LEU A 15 -1.72 22.92 16.90
C LEU A 15 -2.42 23.23 18.23
N ALA A 16 -2.42 22.27 19.15
CA ALA A 16 -2.99 22.47 20.48
C ALA A 16 -1.99 22.08 21.57
N ASP A 17 -1.66 23.05 22.41
CA ASP A 17 -0.89 22.88 23.64
C ASP A 17 -1.87 22.60 24.79
N HIS A 18 -1.66 21.49 25.48
CA HIS A 18 -2.53 21.01 26.56
C HIS A 18 -1.94 21.39 27.91
N ARG A 19 -2.80 21.70 28.88
CA ARG A 19 -2.37 22.09 30.25
C ARG A 19 -1.54 21.02 30.97
N ASN A 20 -1.58 19.78 30.50
CA ASN A 20 -0.76 18.67 31.01
C ASN A 20 0.65 18.61 30.40
N GLY A 21 1.05 19.60 29.58
CA GLY A 21 2.35 19.66 28.93
C GLY A 21 2.45 18.88 27.61
N THR A 22 1.34 18.36 27.08
CA THR A 22 1.30 17.67 25.78
C THR A 22 1.14 18.68 24.65
N LEU A 23 1.96 18.55 23.60
CA LEU A 23 1.73 19.24 22.33
C LEU A 23 1.07 18.29 21.33
N SER A 24 -0.04 18.70 20.73
CA SER A 24 -0.71 17.95 19.67
C SER A 24 -0.65 18.71 18.35
N VAL A 25 -0.22 18.00 17.30
CA VAL A 25 -0.15 18.50 15.91
C VAL A 25 -1.11 17.67 15.07
N ALA A 26 -2.24 18.24 14.68
CA ALA A 26 -3.12 17.63 13.69
C ALA A 26 -2.53 17.82 12.29
N GLN A 27 -2.76 16.89 11.35
CA GLN A 27 -2.35 17.04 9.94
C GLN A 27 -0.90 17.54 9.77
N ALA A 28 0.06 16.80 10.32
CA ALA A 28 1.47 17.19 10.26
C ALA A 28 1.92 17.41 8.81
N ALA A 29 2.67 18.49 8.59
CA ALA A 29 3.18 18.92 7.30
C ALA A 29 4.70 19.11 7.38
N LYS A 30 5.38 19.19 6.24
CA LYS A 30 6.86 19.27 6.21
C LYS A 30 7.41 20.43 7.05
N GLY A 31 6.69 21.55 7.12
CA GLY A 31 7.05 22.71 7.93
C GLY A 31 7.03 22.48 9.46
N ASP A 32 6.40 21.42 9.95
CA ASP A 32 6.40 21.08 11.38
C ASP A 32 7.69 20.37 11.81
N GLN A 33 8.53 19.95 10.86
CA GLN A 33 9.85 19.38 11.14
C GLN A 33 10.76 20.43 11.79
N GLY A 34 11.49 20.05 12.84
CA GLY A 34 12.42 20.94 13.52
C GLY A 34 12.65 20.57 14.99
N TRP A 35 13.40 21.43 15.68
CA TRP A 35 13.64 21.32 17.12
C TRP A 35 12.48 21.93 17.91
N TYR A 36 12.06 21.20 18.92
CA TYR A 36 11.07 21.61 19.90
C TYR A 36 11.72 21.57 21.28
N HIS A 37 11.43 22.57 22.10
CA HIS A 37 11.84 22.56 23.50
C HIS A 37 10.63 22.67 24.43
N CYS A 38 10.71 21.92 25.53
CA CYS A 38 9.78 22.01 26.63
C CYS A 38 10.49 22.75 27.77
N GLU A 39 9.87 23.81 28.27
CA GLU A 39 10.32 24.54 29.45
C GLU A 39 9.32 24.30 30.59
N VAL A 40 9.83 23.90 31.74
CA VAL A 40 9.06 23.71 32.97
C VAL A 40 9.56 24.71 34.00
N ILE A 41 8.62 25.43 34.60
CA ILE A 41 8.91 26.40 35.67
C ILE A 41 8.36 25.84 36.98
N GLY A 42 9.26 25.57 37.93
CA GLY A 42 8.92 25.12 39.28
C GLY A 42 8.28 26.22 40.12
N GLY A 43 7.63 25.84 41.23
CA GLY A 43 6.93 26.78 42.11
C GLY A 43 7.81 27.85 42.76
N GLN A 44 9.14 27.66 42.76
CA GLN A 44 10.14 28.61 43.28
C GLN A 44 10.89 29.36 42.15
N GLY A 45 10.42 29.27 40.90
CA GLY A 45 11.05 29.94 39.75
C GLY A 45 12.22 29.18 39.12
N GLU A 46 12.51 27.96 39.59
CA GLU A 46 13.45 27.04 38.95
C GLU A 46 12.99 26.72 37.53
N LYS A 47 13.92 26.74 36.57
CA LYS A 47 13.63 26.44 35.17
C LYS A 47 14.36 25.18 34.74
N ALA A 48 13.64 24.24 34.18
CA ALA A 48 14.20 23.07 33.51
C ALA A 48 13.77 23.08 32.05
N MET A 49 14.70 22.73 31.14
CA MET A 49 14.43 22.65 29.71
C MET A 49 14.88 21.32 29.14
N GLY A 50 14.07 20.74 28.26
CA GLY A 50 14.43 19.59 27.43
C GLY A 50 14.11 19.84 25.96
N SER A 51 14.97 19.39 25.06
CA SER A 51 14.80 19.59 23.60
C SER A 51 14.70 18.26 22.87
N LEU A 52 13.90 18.21 21.81
CA LEU A 52 13.73 17.05 20.93
C LEU A 52 13.60 17.48 19.48
N TYR A 53 14.12 16.67 18.55
CA TYR A 53 13.96 16.90 17.12
C TYR A 53 12.78 16.11 16.57
N VAL A 54 11.80 16.80 16.00
CA VAL A 54 10.66 16.19 15.30
C VAL A 54 10.99 16.11 13.81
N ARG A 55 10.92 14.90 13.24
CA ARG A 55 11.03 14.66 11.79
C ARG A 55 9.65 14.31 11.22
N VAL A 56 9.30 14.94 10.11
CA VAL A 56 8.06 14.63 9.38
C VAL A 56 8.41 13.80 8.15
N VAL A 57 7.93 12.56 8.14
CA VAL A 57 8.14 11.59 7.05
C VAL A 57 6.96 11.67 6.08
N GLU A 58 7.27 11.75 4.79
CA GLU A 58 6.25 11.79 3.75
C GLU A 58 5.65 10.40 3.53
N ARG A 59 4.32 10.33 3.38
CA ARG A 59 3.65 9.07 3.06
C ARG A 59 4.03 8.65 1.64
N PRO A 60 4.40 7.37 1.41
CA PRO A 60 4.70 6.92 0.07
C PRO A 60 3.47 7.02 -0.85
N VAL A 61 3.69 7.36 -2.11
CA VAL A 61 2.66 7.45 -3.15
C VAL A 61 2.89 6.34 -4.15
N ILE A 62 1.88 5.50 -4.34
CA ILE A 62 1.93 4.36 -5.27
C ILE A 62 1.27 4.76 -6.57
N ASN A 63 1.91 4.48 -7.70
CA ASN A 63 1.27 4.57 -9.01
C ASN A 63 0.24 3.42 -9.14
N PRO A 64 -1.06 3.71 -9.36
CA PRO A 64 -2.07 2.68 -9.57
C PRO A 64 -1.68 1.71 -10.68
N PHE A 65 -1.92 0.42 -10.45
CA PHE A 65 -1.76 -0.63 -11.44
C PHE A 65 -3.05 -1.41 -11.61
N ILE A 66 -3.20 -2.09 -12.75
CA ILE A 66 -4.36 -2.93 -13.05
C ILE A 66 -3.89 -4.24 -13.69
N PHE A 67 -4.64 -5.30 -13.47
CA PHE A 67 -4.52 -6.51 -14.30
C PHE A 67 -5.34 -6.31 -15.58
N GLY A 68 -5.00 -7.02 -16.65
CA GLY A 68 -5.77 -6.98 -17.89
C GLY A 68 -7.21 -7.49 -17.68
N ASP A 69 -8.19 -6.85 -18.32
CA ASP A 69 -9.62 -7.10 -18.12
C ASP A 69 -10.11 -8.48 -18.59
N GLU A 70 -9.32 -9.17 -19.43
CA GLU A 70 -9.70 -10.43 -20.08
C GLU A 70 -8.68 -11.56 -19.94
N LEU A 71 -8.02 -11.66 -18.78
CA LEU A 71 -7.07 -12.75 -18.55
C LEU A 71 -7.78 -14.11 -18.62
N MET A 72 -7.35 -14.96 -19.55
CA MET A 72 -7.80 -16.35 -19.69
C MET A 72 -6.77 -17.31 -19.11
N GLU A 73 -7.20 -18.50 -18.70
CA GLU A 73 -6.28 -19.57 -18.29
C GLU A 73 -5.25 -19.86 -19.40
N GLY A 74 -3.97 -19.95 -19.01
CA GLY A 74 -2.83 -20.14 -19.90
C GLY A 74 -2.20 -18.85 -20.44
N MET A 75 -2.84 -17.68 -20.27
CA MET A 75 -2.22 -16.40 -20.62
C MET A 75 -1.10 -16.03 -19.65
N ARG A 76 -0.20 -15.14 -20.09
CA ARG A 76 0.79 -14.49 -19.22
C ARG A 76 0.27 -13.14 -18.77
N THR A 77 0.55 -12.78 -17.52
CA THR A 77 0.33 -11.42 -17.01
C THR A 77 1.52 -10.91 -16.21
N MET A 78 1.69 -9.59 -16.18
CA MET A 78 2.70 -8.89 -15.40
C MET A 78 2.15 -7.53 -14.99
N VAL A 79 2.28 -7.21 -13.70
CA VAL A 79 1.99 -5.86 -13.18
C VAL A 79 3.23 -5.34 -12.45
N VAL A 80 3.37 -4.02 -12.42
CA VAL A 80 4.47 -3.34 -11.74
C VAL A 80 3.87 -2.40 -10.71
N CYS A 81 4.32 -2.54 -9.46
CA CYS A 81 4.10 -1.54 -8.44
C CYS A 81 5.26 -0.55 -8.47
N THR A 82 4.95 0.72 -8.70
CA THR A 82 5.92 1.80 -8.76
C THR A 82 5.60 2.83 -7.70
N VAL A 83 6.62 3.27 -6.97
CA VAL A 83 6.53 4.30 -5.94
C VAL A 83 6.93 5.64 -6.55
N LEU A 84 5.98 6.58 -6.61
CA LEU A 84 6.15 7.90 -7.20
C LEU A 84 6.81 8.91 -6.25
N ALA A 85 6.57 8.73 -4.94
CA ALA A 85 7.15 9.54 -3.89
C ALA A 85 7.29 8.72 -2.61
N GLY A 86 8.28 9.04 -1.79
CA GLY A 86 8.61 8.34 -0.56
C GLY A 86 10.08 8.54 -0.21
N GLU A 87 10.40 8.38 1.07
CA GLU A 87 11.75 8.49 1.60
C GLU A 87 12.44 7.11 1.66
N SER A 88 13.67 7.05 1.15
CA SER A 88 14.54 5.88 1.22
C SER A 88 14.87 5.48 2.67
N PRO A 89 15.00 4.17 2.99
CA PRO A 89 14.82 3.02 2.10
C PRO A 89 13.35 2.64 1.90
N ILE A 90 12.99 2.34 0.66
CA ILE A 90 11.65 1.85 0.30
C ILE A 90 11.60 0.33 0.38
N ASN A 91 10.60 -0.19 1.08
CA ASN A 91 10.32 -1.62 1.17
C ASN A 91 8.98 -1.92 0.50
N ILE A 92 9.00 -2.78 -0.52
CA ILE A 92 7.81 -3.20 -1.25
C ILE A 92 7.49 -4.66 -0.92
N LEU A 93 6.26 -4.91 -0.47
CA LEU A 93 5.73 -6.24 -0.18
C LEU A 93 4.47 -6.48 -1.00
N TRP A 94 4.37 -7.67 -1.59
CA TRP A 94 3.14 -8.11 -2.27
C TRP A 94 2.31 -8.98 -1.36
N LEU A 95 0.99 -8.75 -1.37
CA LEU A 95 0.00 -9.58 -0.72
C LEU A 95 -1.00 -10.10 -1.76
N LYS A 96 -1.47 -11.34 -1.59
CA LYS A 96 -2.66 -11.86 -2.25
C LYS A 96 -3.70 -12.17 -1.18
N ASP A 97 -4.89 -11.60 -1.32
CA ASP A 97 -6.00 -11.80 -0.39
C ASP A 97 -5.58 -11.55 1.07
N SER A 98 -4.85 -10.44 1.28
CA SER A 98 -4.27 -10.00 2.56
C SER A 98 -3.16 -10.88 3.14
N MET A 99 -2.77 -11.97 2.47
CA MET A 99 -1.66 -12.82 2.88
C MET A 99 -0.37 -12.46 2.13
N PRO A 100 0.78 -12.35 2.81
CA PRO A 100 2.05 -12.09 2.14
C PRO A 100 2.42 -13.18 1.14
N LEU A 101 2.76 -12.77 -0.08
CA LEU A 101 3.40 -13.65 -1.06
C LEU A 101 4.84 -13.88 -0.59
N LEU A 102 5.06 -14.93 0.19
CA LEU A 102 6.40 -15.31 0.65
C LEU A 102 7.24 -15.75 -0.55
N HIS A 103 8.55 -15.52 -0.52
CA HIS A 103 9.46 -15.96 -1.59
C HIS A 103 9.41 -17.48 -1.85
N SER A 104 8.92 -18.27 -0.89
CA SER A 104 8.65 -19.70 -1.02
C SER A 104 7.38 -20.04 -1.82
N GLU A 105 6.57 -19.05 -2.22
CA GLU A 105 5.33 -19.19 -2.98
C GLU A 105 5.53 -19.21 -4.51
N HIS A 106 6.74 -19.58 -4.96
CA HIS A 106 6.93 -20.18 -6.29
C HIS A 106 6.01 -21.39 -6.55
N ARG A 107 5.31 -21.90 -5.53
CA ARG A 107 4.40 -23.06 -5.62
C ARG A 107 3.28 -22.90 -6.65
N ASP A 108 2.80 -21.68 -6.89
CA ASP A 108 1.67 -21.47 -7.80
C ASP A 108 2.07 -20.81 -9.13
N GLY A 109 3.36 -20.50 -9.33
CA GLY A 109 3.83 -19.83 -10.56
C GLY A 109 3.68 -18.31 -10.54
N VAL A 110 3.52 -17.72 -9.34
CA VAL A 110 3.62 -16.28 -9.12
C VAL A 110 5.08 -15.92 -8.83
N HIS A 111 5.65 -14.99 -9.60
CA HIS A 111 7.03 -14.53 -9.44
C HIS A 111 7.05 -13.05 -9.10
N VAL A 112 7.60 -12.73 -7.93
CA VAL A 112 7.90 -11.35 -7.52
C VAL A 112 9.34 -11.05 -7.88
N THR A 113 9.58 -9.90 -8.50
CA THR A 113 10.93 -9.44 -8.83
C THR A 113 11.11 -8.00 -8.36
N ASN A 114 12.25 -7.73 -7.72
CA ASN A 114 12.64 -6.38 -7.36
C ASN A 114 13.21 -5.69 -8.60
N LEU A 115 12.69 -4.51 -8.95
CA LEU A 115 13.09 -3.72 -10.12
C LEU A 115 13.84 -2.44 -9.73
N GLY A 116 14.58 -2.51 -8.62
CA GLY A 116 15.26 -1.37 -7.99
C GLY A 116 14.53 -0.88 -6.74
N GLU A 117 15.00 0.22 -6.17
CA GLU A 117 14.51 0.72 -4.89
C GLU A 117 13.02 1.09 -4.90
N PHE A 118 12.53 1.70 -5.99
CA PHE A 118 11.18 2.28 -6.06
C PHE A 118 10.19 1.41 -6.85
N ALA A 119 10.56 0.18 -7.24
CA ALA A 119 9.69 -0.65 -8.07
C ALA A 119 9.84 -2.15 -7.81
N SER A 120 8.73 -2.87 -7.91
CA SER A 120 8.70 -4.32 -7.93
C SER A 120 7.63 -4.82 -8.89
N SER A 121 7.92 -5.91 -9.61
CA SER A 121 6.96 -6.56 -10.48
C SER A 121 6.44 -7.86 -9.89
N LEU A 122 5.20 -8.18 -10.25
CA LEU A 122 4.56 -9.47 -10.05
C LEU A 122 4.24 -10.05 -11.42
N THR A 123 4.78 -11.22 -11.74
CA THR A 123 4.63 -11.91 -13.03
C THR A 123 4.04 -13.29 -12.83
N ILE A 124 3.05 -13.65 -13.65
CA ILE A 124 2.45 -14.97 -13.70
C ILE A 124 2.57 -15.47 -15.16
N PRO A 125 3.47 -16.43 -15.46
CA PRO A 125 3.73 -16.89 -16.83
C PRO A 125 2.56 -17.65 -17.45
N SER A 126 1.78 -18.36 -16.62
CA SER A 126 0.61 -19.13 -17.03
C SER A 126 -0.49 -18.95 -15.98
N VAL A 127 -1.49 -18.14 -16.31
CA VAL A 127 -2.62 -17.83 -15.45
C VAL A 127 -3.50 -19.06 -15.27
N SER A 128 -4.03 -19.26 -14.07
CA SER A 128 -4.98 -20.30 -13.72
C SER A 128 -6.07 -19.67 -12.86
N ARG A 129 -7.23 -20.33 -12.71
CA ARG A 129 -8.30 -19.85 -11.81
C ARG A 129 -7.85 -19.58 -10.36
N TYR A 130 -6.80 -20.23 -9.87
CA TYR A 130 -6.31 -20.04 -8.50
C TYR A 130 -5.57 -18.69 -8.32
N HIS A 131 -5.14 -18.08 -9.42
CA HIS A 131 -4.56 -16.75 -9.42
C HIS A 131 -5.60 -15.64 -9.31
N ALA A 132 -6.90 -15.93 -9.41
CA ALA A 132 -7.91 -14.92 -9.16
C ALA A 132 -7.86 -14.44 -7.69
N GLY A 133 -8.06 -13.14 -7.48
CA GLY A 133 -8.05 -12.55 -6.15
C GLY A 133 -7.60 -11.09 -6.11
N ASN A 134 -7.42 -10.58 -4.90
CA ASN A 134 -7.02 -9.21 -4.64
C ASN A 134 -5.51 -9.13 -4.40
N TYR A 135 -4.78 -8.52 -5.32
CA TYR A 135 -3.34 -8.30 -5.17
C TYR A 135 -3.08 -6.90 -4.64
N THR A 136 -2.41 -6.84 -3.49
CA THR A 136 -2.05 -5.58 -2.83
C THR A 136 -0.56 -5.37 -2.91
N CYS A 137 -0.14 -4.22 -3.42
CA CYS A 137 1.21 -3.72 -3.20
C CYS A 137 1.21 -2.89 -1.92
N LEU A 138 1.97 -3.33 -0.92
CA LEU A 138 2.20 -2.62 0.33
C LEU A 138 3.59 -1.99 0.28
N VAL A 139 3.66 -0.69 0.51
CA VAL A 139 4.89 0.10 0.47
C VAL A 139 5.14 0.74 1.81
N ALA A 140 6.32 0.49 2.39
CA ALA A 140 6.80 1.13 3.60
C ALA A 140 7.99 2.04 3.29
N SER A 141 7.97 3.25 3.84
CA SER A 141 8.98 4.28 3.69
C SER A 141 9.20 4.95 5.05
N GLY A 142 10.31 4.61 5.70
CA GLY A 142 10.57 5.03 7.08
C GLY A 142 9.43 4.64 8.03
N ALA A 143 8.78 5.63 8.64
CA ALA A 143 7.67 5.43 9.57
C ALA A 143 6.28 5.47 8.90
N ALA A 144 6.21 5.66 7.58
CA ALA A 144 4.95 5.78 6.84
C ALA A 144 4.71 4.58 5.92
N GLN A 145 3.44 4.27 5.67
CA GLN A 145 3.01 3.19 4.79
C GLN A 145 1.88 3.64 3.87
N ALA A 146 1.83 3.02 2.69
CA ALA A 146 0.74 3.12 1.74
C ALA A 146 0.49 1.75 1.10
N SER A 147 -0.72 1.54 0.62
CA SER A 147 -1.07 0.34 -0.13
C SER A 147 -1.98 0.66 -1.30
N TYR A 148 -1.87 -0.16 -2.34
CA TYR A 148 -2.78 -0.12 -3.48
C TYR A 148 -3.17 -1.54 -3.88
N THR A 149 -4.46 -1.76 -4.12
CA THR A 149 -5.02 -3.08 -4.43
C THR A 149 -5.60 -3.08 -5.83
N ALA A 150 -5.27 -4.11 -6.62
CA ALA A 150 -5.91 -4.38 -7.90
C ALA A 150 -6.53 -5.78 -7.88
N ILE A 151 -7.70 -5.90 -8.50
CA ILE A 151 -8.43 -7.17 -8.62
C ILE A 151 -7.92 -7.88 -9.87
N MET A 152 -7.55 -9.15 -9.72
CA MET A 152 -7.23 -10.04 -10.84
C MET A 152 -8.40 -10.99 -11.08
N ASN A 153 -9.04 -10.84 -12.23
CA ASN A 153 -10.09 -11.74 -12.69
C ASN A 153 -9.51 -12.72 -13.72
N VAL A 154 -9.94 -13.99 -13.66
CA VAL A 154 -9.51 -15.02 -14.61
C VAL A 154 -10.74 -15.66 -15.24
N LYS A 155 -10.86 -15.54 -16.56
CA LYS A 155 -11.88 -16.25 -17.36
C LYS A 155 -11.43 -17.69 -17.57
N GLY A 156 -12.31 -18.64 -17.22
CA GLY A 156 -12.05 -20.06 -17.45
C GLY A 156 -12.02 -20.40 -18.93
N LYS A 157 -11.13 -21.31 -19.33
CA LYS A 157 -11.13 -21.87 -20.68
C LYS A 157 -12.19 -22.96 -20.77
N ILE A 158 -13.20 -22.80 -21.64
CA ILE A 158 -14.15 -23.88 -21.93
C ILE A 158 -13.38 -24.97 -22.69
N MET A 159 -13.14 -26.11 -22.04
CA MET A 159 -12.37 -27.24 -22.61
C MET A 159 -13.22 -28.18 -23.49
N GLY A 160 -14.45 -27.77 -23.85
CA GLY A 160 -15.42 -28.60 -24.56
C GLY A 160 -16.16 -29.58 -23.65
N CYS A 161 -17.30 -30.07 -24.12
CA CYS A 161 -18.09 -31.11 -23.44
C CYS A 161 -17.86 -32.47 -24.13
N ILE A 162 -17.51 -33.50 -23.37
CA ILE A 162 -17.36 -34.87 -23.88
C ILE A 162 -18.64 -35.64 -23.59
N ILE A 163 -19.27 -36.19 -24.63
CA ILE A 163 -20.43 -37.10 -24.53
C ILE A 163 -19.94 -38.52 -24.75
N LYS A 164 -20.31 -39.44 -23.85
CA LYS A 164 -20.07 -40.88 -24.05
C LYS A 164 -21.05 -41.44 -25.09
N GLN A 165 -20.67 -42.52 -25.79
CA GLN A 165 -21.55 -43.21 -26.74
C GLN A 165 -22.88 -43.60 -26.06
N GLY A 166 -24.02 -43.17 -26.61
CA GLY A 166 -25.36 -43.34 -26.03
C GLY A 166 -25.80 -42.23 -25.05
N GLY A 167 -24.95 -41.25 -24.76
CA GLY A 167 -25.30 -40.08 -23.96
C GLY A 167 -26.08 -39.03 -24.76
N SER A 168 -26.86 -38.20 -24.07
CA SER A 168 -27.56 -37.04 -24.65
C SER A 168 -26.99 -35.75 -24.06
N LEU A 169 -26.75 -34.73 -24.89
CA LEU A 169 -26.38 -33.39 -24.45
C LEU A 169 -27.51 -32.43 -24.79
N LEU A 170 -27.99 -31.73 -23.77
CA LEU A 170 -28.95 -30.64 -23.90
C LEU A 170 -28.15 -29.34 -23.80
N ILE A 171 -28.18 -28.53 -24.86
CA ILE A 171 -27.60 -27.17 -24.88
C ILE A 171 -28.77 -26.19 -24.95
N ASP A 172 -29.04 -25.50 -23.84
CA ASP A 172 -30.01 -24.40 -23.83
C ASP A 172 -29.37 -23.15 -24.45
N VAL A 173 -29.74 -22.85 -25.69
CA VAL A 173 -29.33 -21.61 -26.37
C VAL A 173 -30.43 -20.57 -26.16
N LYS A 174 -30.10 -19.47 -25.45
CA LYS A 174 -30.96 -18.29 -25.40
C LYS A 174 -30.51 -17.27 -26.45
N CYS A 175 -31.37 -17.03 -27.43
CA CYS A 175 -31.26 -15.87 -28.32
C CYS A 175 -32.14 -14.74 -27.78
N ASN A 176 -31.56 -13.58 -27.50
CA ASN A 176 -32.32 -12.35 -27.28
C ASN A 176 -32.38 -11.56 -28.59
N ALA A 177 -33.55 -11.03 -28.92
CA ALA A 177 -33.71 -9.99 -29.94
C ALA A 177 -33.59 -8.63 -29.26
N GLU A 178 -32.95 -7.66 -29.95
CA GLU A 178 -32.84 -6.26 -29.50
C GLU A 178 -34.19 -5.59 -29.26
#